data_AF-A0A3S4K7H2-F1
#
_entry.id   AF-A0A3S4K7H2-F1
#
_cell.length_a   1.000
_cell.length_b   1.000
_cell.length_c   1.000
_cell.angle_alpha   90.00
_cell.angle_beta   90.00
_cell.angle_gamma   90.00
#
_symmetry.space_group_name_H-M   'P 1'
#
loop_
_entity.id
_entity.type
_entity.pdbx_description
1 polymer ?
#
loop_
_entity_poly.entity_id
_entity_poly.type
_entity_poly.pdbx_seq_one_letter_code
_entity_poly.pdbx_strand_id
1 'polypeptide(L)'
;MAWAEEPPSRTRHLISNCQVNETDIPNVFAVRVNYLLYRAQKERDETFYVGTRFDKVRRLEDDNWRLLERDIVLDQAVITSHNLSVLF
;
A
#
# COMPACT_ATOMS: atom_id res chain seq x y z
N MET A 1 12.69 8.82 17.80
CA MET A 1 13.23 9.47 16.58
C MET A 1 13.18 8.46 15.46
N ALA A 2 12.61 8.80 14.31
CA ALA A 2 12.45 7.87 13.18
C ALA A 2 13.65 8.00 12.24
N TRP A 3 14.83 7.58 12.70
CA TRP A 3 16.10 7.73 11.97
C TRP A 3 16.07 7.19 10.54
N ALA A 4 15.28 6.14 10.29
CA ALA A 4 15.10 5.55 8.98
C ALA A 4 14.37 6.46 7.97
N GLU A 5 13.68 7.51 8.43
CA GLU A 5 12.95 8.49 7.63
C GLU A 5 13.47 9.92 7.85
N GLU A 6 14.75 10.05 8.21
CA GLU A 6 15.44 11.33 8.37
C GLU A 6 16.70 11.36 7.47
N PRO A 7 16.67 12.03 6.31
CA PRO A 7 15.56 12.79 5.73
C PRO A 7 14.41 11.88 5.21
N PRO A 8 13.18 12.41 5.08
CA PRO A 8 12.03 11.61 4.69
C PRO A 8 12.17 11.03 3.28
N SER A 9 11.65 9.83 3.11
CA SER A 9 11.55 9.17 1.81
C SER A 9 10.63 9.94 0.87
N ARG A 10 11.07 10.13 -0.36
CA ARG A 10 10.22 10.57 -1.47
C ARG A 10 9.49 9.33 -1.99
N THR A 11 8.19 9.26 -1.75
CA THR A 11 7.37 8.10 -2.14
C THR A 11 6.39 8.45 -3.27
N ARG A 12 6.10 7.47 -4.11
CA ARG A 12 5.03 7.55 -5.11
C ARG A 12 4.30 6.21 -5.16
N HIS A 13 3.04 6.21 -4.76
CA HIS A 13 2.15 5.05 -4.88
C HIS A 13 1.32 5.19 -6.16
N LEU A 14 1.61 4.35 -7.14
CA LEU A 14 0.76 4.15 -8.30
C LEU A 14 -0.15 2.96 -8.04
N ILE A 15 -1.45 3.17 -8.16
CA ILE A 15 -2.48 2.16 -7.95
C ILE A 15 -3.18 1.94 -9.28
N SER A 16 -3.35 0.68 -9.68
CA SER A 16 -4.01 0.30 -10.93
C SER A 16 -4.78 -1.01 -10.76
N ASN A 17 -5.49 -1.42 -11.81
CA ASN A 17 -6.22 -2.69 -11.89
C ASN A 17 -7.20 -2.86 -10.70
N CYS A 18 -7.85 -1.78 -10.31
CA CYS A 18 -8.81 -1.78 -9.20
C CYS A 18 -10.02 -2.64 -9.53
N GLN A 19 -10.29 -3.63 -8.68
CA GLN A 19 -11.43 -4.51 -8.75
C GLN A 19 -12.14 -4.45 -7.39
N VAL A 20 -13.45 -4.25 -7.41
CA VAL A 20 -14.28 -4.10 -6.21
C VAL A 20 -15.37 -5.16 -6.24
N ASN A 21 -15.53 -5.88 -5.14
CA ASN A 21 -16.60 -6.84 -4.94
C ASN A 21 -17.35 -6.52 -3.65
N GLU A 22 -18.66 -6.74 -3.67
CA GLU A 22 -19.48 -6.73 -2.45
C GLU A 22 -19.11 -7.92 -1.56
N THR A 23 -19.31 -7.76 -0.26
CA THR A 23 -19.20 -8.84 0.72
C THR A 23 -20.58 -9.20 1.27
N ASP A 24 -20.64 -10.22 2.13
CA ASP A 24 -21.85 -10.58 2.89
C ASP A 24 -22.19 -9.56 3.99
N ILE A 25 -21.26 -8.67 4.34
CA ILE A 25 -21.46 -7.62 5.33
C ILE A 25 -21.89 -6.33 4.63
N PRO A 26 -23.06 -5.74 4.97
CA PRO A 26 -23.51 -4.48 4.39
C PRO A 26 -22.46 -3.38 4.52
N ASN A 27 -22.30 -2.60 3.44
CA ASN A 27 -21.35 -1.49 3.33
C ASN A 27 -19.88 -1.89 3.49
N VAL A 28 -19.54 -3.18 3.42
CA VAL A 28 -18.15 -3.66 3.39
C VAL A 28 -17.85 -4.26 2.02
N PHE A 29 -16.70 -3.88 1.48
CA PHE A 29 -16.28 -4.23 0.13
C PHE A 29 -14.88 -4.85 0.17
N ALA A 30 -14.70 -5.90 -0.64
CA ALA A 30 -13.40 -6.49 -0.90
C ALA A 30 -12.81 -5.83 -2.15
N VAL A 31 -11.62 -5.25 -2.01
CA VAL A 31 -10.96 -4.49 -3.06
C VAL A 31 -9.60 -5.12 -3.37
N ARG A 32 -9.37 -5.45 -4.64
CA ARG A 32 -8.08 -5.90 -5.14
C ARG A 32 -7.48 -4.79 -6.00
N VAL A 33 -6.22 -4.43 -5.74
CA VAL A 33 -5.47 -3.49 -6.57
C VAL A 33 -4.07 -4.03 -6.86
N ASN A 34 -3.51 -3.66 -8.00
CA ASN A 34 -2.07 -3.78 -8.21
C ASN A 34 -1.42 -2.44 -7.84
N TYR A 35 -0.22 -2.48 -7.27
CA TYR A 35 0.53 -1.28 -6.91
C TYR A 35 1.95 -1.30 -7.45
N LEU A 36 2.47 -0.10 -7.74
CA LEU A 36 3.88 0.19 -7.87
C LEU A 36 4.19 1.33 -6.90
N LEU A 37 5.01 1.03 -5.89
CA LEU A 37 5.51 1.98 -4.91
C LEU A 37 6.97 2.28 -5.22
N TYR A 38 7.22 3.48 -5.71
CA TYR A 38 8.58 4.02 -5.82
C TYR A 38 8.96 4.72 -4.52
N ARG A 39 10.16 4.42 -4.02
CA ARG A 39 10.78 5.09 -2.87
C ARG A 39 12.16 5.58 -3.29
N ALA A 40 12.44 6.86 -3.03
CA ALA A 40 13.78 7.42 -3.12
C ALA A 40 14.17 8.14 -1.83
N GLN A 41 15.37 7.88 -1.32
CA GLN A 41 15.89 8.51 -0.11
C GLN A 41 17.36 8.90 -0.30
N LYS A 42 17.78 9.95 0.41
CA LYS A 42 19.14 10.50 0.30
C LYS A 42 19.50 10.76 -1.19
N GLU A 43 20.75 10.53 -1.56
CA GLU A 43 21.27 10.83 -2.90
C GLU A 43 21.06 9.73 -3.94
N ARG A 44 21.06 8.44 -3.54
CA ARG A 44 21.09 7.29 -4.48
C ARG A 44 20.29 6.07 -4.01
N ASP A 45 19.56 6.16 -2.91
CA ASP A 45 18.75 5.04 -2.43
C ASP A 45 17.41 5.07 -3.16
N GLU A 46 17.25 4.18 -4.13
CA GLU A 46 16.03 4.08 -4.93
C GLU A 46 15.54 2.63 -4.91
N THR A 47 14.24 2.44 -4.70
CA THR A 47 13.62 1.12 -4.66
C THR A 47 12.23 1.17 -5.28
N PHE A 48 11.91 0.14 -6.05
CA PHE A 48 10.56 -0.15 -6.49
C PHE A 48 10.02 -1.35 -5.74
N TYR A 49 8.83 -1.20 -5.16
CA TYR A 49 8.03 -2.30 -4.67
C TYR A 49 6.83 -2.47 -5.59
N VAL A 50 6.64 -3.68 -6.11
CA VAL A 50 5.53 -4.01 -7.00
C VAL A 50 4.78 -5.18 -6.39
N GLY A 51 3.46 -5.16 -6.50
CA GLY A 51 2.67 -6.26 -6.01
C GLY A 51 1.17 -6.03 -6.08
N THR A 52 0.44 -6.80 -5.28
CA THR A 52 -1.02 -6.76 -5.17
C THR A 52 -1.41 -6.45 -3.73
N ARG A 53 -2.47 -5.65 -3.53
CA ARG A 53 -3.14 -5.55 -2.24
C ARG A 53 -4.54 -6.13 -2.31
N PHE A 54 -4.95 -6.77 -1.21
CA PHE A 54 -6.31 -7.17 -0.94
C PHE A 54 -6.79 -6.41 0.29
N ASP A 55 -7.70 -5.47 0.09
CA ASP A 55 -8.22 -4.59 1.11
C ASP A 55 -9.68 -4.98 1.44
N LYS A 56 -10.07 -4.92 2.72
CA LYS A 56 -11.48 -4.79 3.11
C LYS A 56 -11.73 -3.35 3.53
N VAL A 57 -12.66 -2.70 2.86
CA VAL A 57 -13.03 -1.30 3.16
C VAL A 57 -14.50 -1.20 3.55
N ARG A 58 -14.81 -0.33 4.51
CA ARG A 58 -16.18 -0.03 4.94
C ARG A 58 -16.56 1.38 4.55
N ARG A 59 -17.71 1.53 3.91
CA ARG A 59 -18.38 2.83 3.74
C ARG A 59 -19.11 3.20 5.02
N LEU A 60 -18.90 4.42 5.48
CA LEU A 60 -19.55 5.02 6.65
C LEU A 60 -20.77 5.85 6.23
N GLU A 61 -21.57 6.27 7.21
CA GLU A 61 -22.81 7.03 6.98
C GLU A 61 -22.58 8.43 6.38
N ASP A 62 -21.39 8.99 6.57
CA ASP A 62 -20.97 10.31 6.11
C ASP A 62 -20.18 10.26 4.78
N ASP A 63 -20.38 9.21 3.99
CA ASP A 63 -19.65 8.91 2.74
C ASP A 63 -18.14 8.74 2.89
N ASN A 64 -17.61 8.72 4.12
CA ASN A 64 -16.23 8.38 4.38
C ASN A 64 -15.99 6.88 4.26
N TRP A 65 -14.73 6.52 4.06
CA TRP A 65 -14.29 5.13 3.94
C TRP A 65 -13.25 4.81 5.01
N ARG A 66 -13.32 3.61 5.57
CA ARG A 66 -12.27 3.07 6.44
C ARG A 66 -11.71 1.78 5.91
N LEU A 67 -10.40 1.66 5.96
CA LEU A 67 -9.70 0.40 5.77
C LEU A 67 -9.88 -0.45 7.03
N LEU A 68 -10.46 -1.63 6.89
CA LEU A 68 -10.64 -2.59 7.97
C LEU A 68 -9.46 -3.57 8.04
N GLU A 69 -8.99 -4.00 6.88
CA GLU A 69 -7.97 -5.04 6.72
C GLU A 69 -7.23 -4.80 5.41
N ARG A 70 -5.93 -5.11 5.39
CA ARG A 70 -5.08 -5.04 4.20
C ARG A 70 -4.06 -6.17 4.24
N ASP A 71 -4.13 -7.02 3.22
CA ASP A 71 -3.08 -7.98 2.90
C ASP A 71 -2.25 -7.44 1.74
N ILE A 72 -0.93 -7.41 1.91
CA ILE A 72 0.01 -6.95 0.89
C ILE A 72 0.81 -8.16 0.41
N VAL A 73 0.67 -8.45 -0.89
CA VAL A 73 1.56 -9.35 -1.60
C VAL A 73 2.64 -8.50 -2.26
N LEU A 74 3.90 -8.80 -1.94
CA LEU A 74 5.06 -8.19 -2.57
C LEU A 74 5.66 -9.18 -3.57
N ASP A 75 5.89 -8.75 -4.81
CA ASP A 75 6.43 -9.59 -5.87
C ASP A 75 7.97 -9.73 -5.76
N GLN A 76 8.46 -9.94 -4.53
CA GLN A 76 9.87 -10.13 -4.21
C GLN A 76 10.01 -11.27 -3.19
N ALA A 77 10.77 -12.31 -3.54
CA ALA A 77 11.09 -13.38 -2.61
C ALA A 77 12.15 -12.96 -1.56
N VAL A 78 13.03 -12.04 -1.95
CA VAL A 78 14.05 -11.45 -1.09
C VAL A 78 13.94 -9.93 -1.21
N ILE A 79 13.80 -9.25 -0.08
CA ILE A 79 13.75 -7.78 -0.03
C ILE A 79 15.17 -7.25 -0.10
N THR A 80 15.46 -6.49 -1.17
CA THR A 80 16.80 -5.91 -1.40
C THR A 80 16.95 -4.51 -0.81
N SER A 81 15.86 -3.88 -0.37
CA SER A 81 15.94 -2.61 0.36
C SER A 81 16.48 -2.84 1.77
N HIS A 82 17.14 -1.81 2.30
CA HIS A 82 17.71 -1.86 3.65
C HIS A 82 16.64 -1.82 4.76
N ASN A 83 15.39 -1.46 4.44
CA ASN A 83 14.23 -1.47 5.34
C ASN A 83 12.90 -1.39 4.56
N LEU A 84 11.78 -1.52 5.29
CA LEU A 84 10.42 -1.25 4.82
C LEU A 84 9.82 -0.08 5.62
N SER A 85 10.47 1.08 5.62
CA SER A 85 10.05 2.24 6.43
C SER A 85 8.86 3.03 5.86
N VAL A 86 8.24 2.53 4.78
CA VAL A 86 7.12 3.15 4.07
C VAL A 86 5.90 2.23 4.11
N LEU A 87 4.70 2.81 4.11
CA LEU A 87 3.45 2.05 4.03
C LEU A 87 3.12 1.69 2.59
N PHE A 88 2.36 0.61 2.42
CA PHE A 88 1.95 0.02 1.14
C PHE A 88 0.44 0.15 0.93
#